data_AF-C1MY95-F1
#
_entry.id   AF-C1MY95-F1
#
_cell.length_a   1.000
_cell.length_b   1.000
_cell.length_c   1.000
_cell.angle_alpha   90.00
_cell.angle_beta   90.00
_cell.angle_gamma   90.00
#
_symmetry.space_group_name_H-M   'P 1'
#
loop_
_entity.id
_entity.type
_entity.pdbx_description
1 polymer ?
#
loop_
_entity_poly.entity_id
_entity_poly.type
_entity_poly.pdbx_seq_one_letter_code
_entity_poly.pdbx_strand_id
1 'polypeptide(L)'
;MNHPSVVAATRAARDAFARATTGLKLPKDFSIPKVPFSMADLSKLNLRAPAGWEERFARVGLHPEHLKEAPHWSPLALGAAGAIPFLALSAPVANLVGLPDRVEAHRAQIQASYAVAIVSFLGGCHWGFAASAGGIAKAAAAPVSSAAVTAATAEISRVAAALGVSAAEASVLLAGPARFAWATTPALMAWISASAFTLPWQMVTLSGSLLAALAADVTAARHGLMPRWMMPMRHALTAAAVASLLTNVPYAIEASYDEVSSEPTLDSRESELRRYRKETPKQAQELKKREKSLSESAAAVATLRSEKDASAVALQRQRDATREAEARLAATREEAATAKKALAAADDAKDAAARELAAVKEELERAVKAGVEARKELKLAEKAASGSSS
;
A
#
# COMPACT_ATOMS: atom_id res chain seq x y z
N MET A 1 -3.51 21.00 -43.36
CA MET A 1 -3.94 22.39 -43.57
C MET A 1 -3.19 23.28 -42.57
N ASN A 2 -2.16 24.00 -43.02
CA ASN A 2 -1.39 24.91 -42.18
C ASN A 2 -2.20 26.18 -41.93
N HIS A 3 -2.87 26.29 -40.79
CA HIS A 3 -3.60 27.52 -40.45
C HIS A 3 -2.59 28.57 -39.97
N PRO A 4 -2.33 29.65 -40.72
CA PRO A 4 -1.34 30.68 -40.34
C PRO A 4 -1.63 31.33 -38.97
N SER A 5 -2.86 31.22 -38.47
CA SER A 5 -3.24 31.67 -37.13
C SER A 5 -2.59 30.87 -35.99
N VAL A 6 -2.34 29.56 -36.17
CA VAL A 6 -1.72 28.71 -35.14
C VAL A 6 -0.24 29.06 -35.00
N VAL A 7 0.47 29.21 -36.13
CA VAL A 7 1.88 29.62 -36.13
C VAL A 7 2.06 31.02 -35.52
N ALA A 8 1.15 31.95 -35.82
CA ALA A 8 1.16 33.28 -35.22
C ALA A 8 0.88 33.25 -33.70
N ALA A 9 -0.06 32.42 -33.24
CA ALA A 9 -0.36 32.26 -31.82
C ALA A 9 0.80 31.63 -31.04
N THR A 10 1.44 30.60 -31.58
CA THR A 10 2.62 29.97 -30.96
C THR A 10 3.80 30.93 -30.89
N ARG A 11 4.03 31.73 -31.94
CA ARG A 11 5.06 32.78 -31.94
C ARG A 11 4.75 33.86 -30.89
N ALA A 12 3.50 34.31 -30.81
CA ALA A 12 3.07 35.29 -29.82
C ALA A 12 3.22 34.77 -28.38
N ALA A 13 2.91 33.50 -28.12
CA ALA A 13 3.09 32.85 -26.82
C ALA A 13 4.58 32.71 -26.44
N ARG A 14 5.42 32.29 -27.40
CA ARG A 14 6.88 32.24 -27.24
C ARG A 14 7.46 33.62 -26.92
N ASP A 15 7.03 34.65 -27.63
CA ASP A 15 7.52 36.01 -27.44
C ASP A 15 6.99 36.61 -26.12
N ALA A 16 5.77 36.26 -25.69
CA ALA A 16 5.24 36.64 -24.38
C ALA A 16 6.01 35.98 -23.23
N PHE A 17 6.36 34.70 -23.37
CA PHE A 17 7.21 33.99 -22.42
C PHE A 17 8.64 34.53 -22.38
N ALA A 18 9.22 34.82 -23.55
CA ALA A 18 10.53 35.47 -23.65
C ALA A 18 10.52 36.85 -22.97
N ARG A 19 9.46 37.65 -23.17
CA ARG A 19 9.27 38.93 -22.48
C ARG A 19 9.13 38.77 -20.96
N ALA A 20 8.38 37.77 -20.50
CA ALA A 20 8.23 37.47 -19.08
C ALA A 20 9.54 37.01 -18.42
N THR A 21 10.46 36.40 -19.18
CA THR A 21 11.74 35.90 -18.69
C THR A 21 12.90 36.89 -18.88
N THR A 22 12.82 37.85 -19.81
CA THR A 22 13.83 38.92 -19.98
C THR A 22 13.97 39.88 -18.79
N GLY A 23 13.04 39.83 -17.82
CA GLY A 23 13.16 40.54 -16.54
C GLY A 23 14.04 39.82 -15.50
N LEU A 24 14.32 38.52 -15.68
CA LEU A 24 15.32 37.81 -14.88
C LEU A 24 16.73 38.15 -15.40
N LYS A 25 17.24 39.32 -15.02
CA LYS A 25 18.68 39.55 -15.09
C LYS A 25 19.35 38.70 -14.01
N LEU A 26 19.87 37.54 -14.40
CA LEU A 26 20.88 36.86 -13.60
C LEU A 26 22.03 37.85 -13.35
N PRO A 27 22.55 37.94 -12.11
CA PRO A 27 23.67 38.83 -11.79
C PRO A 27 24.81 38.61 -12.78
N LYS A 28 25.47 39.70 -13.23
CA LYS A 28 26.60 39.63 -14.18
C LYS A 28 27.79 38.83 -13.64
N ASP A 29 27.73 38.45 -12.36
CA ASP A 29 28.77 37.76 -11.61
C ASP A 29 28.37 36.30 -11.33
N PHE A 30 27.30 35.79 -11.97
CA PHE A 30 26.86 34.40 -11.83
C PHE A 30 27.81 33.45 -12.58
N SER A 31 28.97 33.20 -11.98
CA SER A 31 29.87 32.13 -12.37
C SER A 31 29.39 30.83 -11.73
N ILE A 32 29.06 29.82 -12.54
CA ILE A 32 28.72 28.48 -12.04
C ILE A 32 29.97 27.94 -11.32
N PRO A 33 29.95 27.76 -9.98
CA PRO A 33 31.12 27.30 -9.27
C PRO A 33 31.39 25.85 -9.69
N LYS A 34 32.59 25.58 -10.21
CA LYS A 34 33.12 24.21 -10.35
C LYS A 34 33.50 23.68 -8.96
N VAL A 35 32.52 23.43 -8.10
CA VAL A 35 32.73 22.72 -6.84
C VAL A 35 31.70 21.59 -6.68
N PRO A 36 32.09 20.47 -6.05
CA PRO A 36 31.19 19.36 -5.80
C PRO A 36 29.99 19.85 -5.00
N PHE A 37 28.79 19.62 -5.54
CA PHE A 37 27.51 20.06 -4.98
C PHE A 37 27.32 19.45 -3.58
N SER A 38 27.53 20.25 -2.53
CA SER A 38 27.32 19.86 -1.14
C SER A 38 25.93 20.27 -0.68
N MET A 39 25.18 19.35 -0.07
CA MET A 39 23.84 19.59 0.50
C MET A 39 23.80 20.76 1.52
N ALA A 40 24.95 21.14 2.09
CA ALA A 40 25.04 22.28 3.00
C ALA A 40 24.77 23.64 2.31
N ASP A 41 25.00 23.77 1.00
CA ASP A 41 24.83 25.05 0.29
C ASP A 41 23.38 25.36 -0.10
N LEU A 42 22.48 24.37 -0.11
CA LEU A 42 21.04 24.60 -0.28
C LEU A 42 20.45 25.41 0.89
N SER A 43 21.05 25.34 2.08
CA SER A 43 20.64 26.15 3.24
C SER A 43 20.97 27.65 3.11
N LYS A 44 21.88 28.01 2.18
CA LYS A 44 22.31 29.39 1.93
C LYS A 44 21.56 30.07 0.79
N LEU A 45 20.80 29.30 -0.01
CA LEU A 45 19.85 29.85 -0.98
C LEU A 45 18.69 30.48 -0.20
N ASN A 46 18.87 31.76 0.16
CA ASN A 46 17.86 32.58 0.80
C ASN A 46 16.78 32.95 -0.24
N LEU A 47 16.02 31.94 -0.69
CA LEU A 47 14.79 32.06 -1.45
C LEU A 47 13.76 32.71 -0.53
N ARG A 48 13.90 34.02 -0.35
CA ARG A 48 12.96 34.83 0.42
C ARG A 48 11.63 34.75 -0.32
N ALA A 49 10.67 34.06 0.28
CA ALA A 49 9.35 33.95 -0.29
C ALA A 49 8.79 35.37 -0.53
N PRO A 50 8.11 35.61 -1.67
CA PRO A 50 7.62 36.94 -2.01
C PRO A 50 6.71 37.49 -0.90
N ALA A 51 6.81 38.80 -0.62
CA ALA A 51 6.03 39.44 0.42
C ALA A 51 4.52 39.19 0.22
N GLY A 52 3.81 38.80 1.28
CA GLY A 52 2.37 38.47 1.25
C GLY A 52 2.04 37.04 0.80
N TRP A 53 3.04 36.18 0.55
CA TRP A 53 2.77 34.76 0.26
C TRP A 53 2.08 34.07 1.44
N GLU A 54 2.51 34.32 2.69
CA GLU A 54 1.94 33.70 3.88
C GLU A 54 0.44 33.98 4.01
N GLU A 55 0.02 35.22 3.74
CA GLU A 55 -1.39 35.63 3.81
C GLU A 55 -2.22 35.02 2.67
N ARG A 56 -1.61 34.77 1.50
CA ARG A 56 -2.26 34.06 0.39
C ARG A 56 -2.39 32.57 0.66
N PHE A 57 -1.34 31.94 1.20
CA PHE A 57 -1.34 30.53 1.55
C PHE A 57 -2.25 30.25 2.76
N ALA A 58 -2.26 31.13 3.77
CA ALA A 58 -3.18 31.09 4.90
C ALA A 58 -4.65 31.18 4.47
N ARG A 59 -4.98 32.05 3.49
CA ARG A 59 -6.34 32.13 2.91
C ARG A 59 -6.81 30.83 2.25
N VAL A 60 -5.88 30.00 1.75
CA VAL A 60 -6.19 28.70 1.14
C VAL A 60 -6.14 27.57 2.19
N GLY A 61 -5.80 27.88 3.45
CA GLY A 61 -5.64 26.92 4.53
C GLY A 61 -4.35 26.11 4.44
N LEU A 62 -3.35 26.62 3.72
CA LEU A 62 -2.05 25.99 3.50
C LEU A 62 -1.02 26.64 4.40
N HIS A 63 -1.01 26.19 5.64
CA HIS A 63 -0.01 26.65 6.59
C HIS A 63 1.26 25.79 6.46
N PRO A 64 2.43 26.37 6.16
CA PRO A 64 3.68 25.61 6.06
C PRO A 64 4.05 24.92 7.38
N GLU A 65 3.53 25.40 8.53
CA GLU A 65 3.68 24.71 9.81
C GLU A 65 3.05 23.30 9.84
N HIS A 66 2.06 23.00 8.99
CA HIS A 66 1.50 21.65 8.89
C HIS A 66 2.53 20.61 8.38
N LEU A 67 3.61 21.02 7.69
CA LEU A 67 4.66 20.10 7.29
C LEU A 67 5.37 19.47 8.51
N LYS A 68 5.36 20.14 9.67
CA LYS A 68 5.92 19.62 10.92
C LYS A 68 5.06 18.50 11.52
N GLU A 69 3.81 18.37 11.10
CA GLU A 69 2.89 17.31 11.54
C GLU A 69 3.11 15.99 10.77
N ALA A 70 4.00 15.97 9.78
CA ALA A 70 4.31 14.75 9.05
C ALA A 70 4.98 13.72 9.98
N PRO A 71 4.47 12.46 10.04
CA PRO A 71 4.93 11.47 11.02
C PRO A 71 6.40 11.06 10.81
N HIS A 72 6.91 11.14 9.57
CA HIS A 72 8.30 10.84 9.20
C HIS A 72 8.75 11.72 8.03
N TRP A 73 10.06 11.85 7.80
CA TRP A 73 10.64 12.59 6.68
C TRP A 73 10.53 11.85 5.34
N SER A 74 10.32 10.53 5.36
CA SER A 74 10.31 9.68 4.17
C SER A 74 9.28 10.09 3.11
N PRO A 75 8.00 10.41 3.44
CA PRO A 75 7.03 10.87 2.45
C PRO A 75 7.42 12.19 1.78
N LEU A 76 8.07 13.09 2.51
CA LEU A 76 8.56 14.37 1.96
C LEU A 76 9.71 14.12 0.97
N ALA A 77 10.67 13.27 1.33
CA ALA A 77 11.78 12.91 0.46
C ALA A 77 11.31 12.19 -0.80
N LEU A 78 10.37 11.24 -0.67
CA LEU A 78 9.79 10.52 -1.81
C LEU A 78 8.97 11.45 -2.71
N GLY A 79 8.19 12.37 -2.14
CA GLY A 79 7.45 13.38 -2.90
C GLY A 79 8.39 14.30 -3.69
N ALA A 80 9.46 14.79 -3.04
CA ALA A 80 10.47 15.62 -3.69
C ALA A 80 11.23 14.86 -4.79
N ALA A 81 11.58 13.58 -4.56
CA ALA A 81 12.21 12.73 -5.56
C ALA A 81 11.31 12.54 -6.79
N GLY A 82 10.00 12.46 -6.60
CA GLY A 82 9.02 12.41 -7.70
C GLY A 82 8.96 13.66 -8.58
N ALA A 83 9.45 14.82 -8.10
CA ALA A 83 9.53 16.02 -8.92
C ALA A 83 10.75 16.03 -9.86
N ILE A 84 11.75 15.19 -9.60
CA ILE A 84 13.03 15.20 -10.36
C ILE A 84 12.79 15.02 -11.86
N PRO A 85 12.02 14.01 -12.33
CA PRO A 85 11.84 13.82 -13.77
C PRO A 85 11.07 14.97 -14.43
N PHE A 86 10.11 15.58 -13.73
CA PHE A 86 9.38 16.76 -14.23
C PHE A 86 10.31 17.94 -14.44
N LEU A 87 11.13 18.25 -13.44
CA LEU A 87 12.06 19.39 -13.49
C LEU A 87 13.19 19.13 -14.48
N ALA A 88 13.82 17.95 -14.43
CA ALA A 88 14.94 17.60 -15.32
C ALA A 88 14.56 17.59 -16.80
N LEU A 89 13.33 17.17 -17.12
CA LEU A 89 12.84 17.13 -18.50
C LEU A 89 12.16 18.44 -18.93
N SER A 90 11.96 19.40 -18.04
CA SER A 90 11.38 20.70 -18.42
C SER A 90 12.29 21.44 -19.39
N ALA A 91 11.71 22.08 -20.43
CA ALA A 91 12.48 22.79 -21.46
C ALA A 91 13.56 23.74 -20.89
N PRO A 92 13.28 24.59 -19.87
CA PRO A 92 14.29 25.51 -19.34
C PRO A 92 15.49 24.78 -18.73
N VAL A 93 15.26 23.67 -18.03
CA VAL A 93 16.31 22.91 -17.35
C VAL A 93 17.05 22.00 -18.33
N ALA A 94 16.33 21.30 -19.21
CA ALA A 94 16.91 20.46 -20.25
C ALA A 94 17.86 21.26 -21.16
N ASN A 95 17.44 22.46 -21.57
CA ASN A 95 18.26 23.34 -22.41
C ASN A 95 19.50 23.88 -21.66
N LEU A 96 19.45 24.01 -20.33
CA LEU A 96 20.57 24.48 -19.53
C LEU A 96 21.60 23.38 -19.25
N VAL A 97 21.12 22.16 -18.96
CA VAL A 97 21.98 21.02 -18.57
C VAL A 97 22.56 20.32 -19.81
N GLY A 98 21.82 20.29 -20.92
CA GLY A 98 22.12 19.49 -22.08
C GLY A 98 21.79 18.01 -21.85
N LEU A 99 20.78 17.50 -22.55
CA LEU A 99 20.41 16.09 -22.48
C LEU A 99 21.08 15.31 -23.64
N PRO A 100 21.35 14.01 -23.46
CA PRO A 100 21.81 13.16 -24.56
C PRO A 100 20.81 13.17 -25.73
N ASP A 101 21.29 13.17 -26.98
CA ASP A 101 20.48 13.33 -28.20
C ASP A 101 19.22 12.44 -28.22
N ARG A 102 19.34 11.19 -27.78
CA ARG A 102 18.22 10.25 -27.71
C ARG A 102 17.13 10.69 -26.73
N VAL A 103 17.53 11.22 -25.58
CA VAL A 103 16.61 11.72 -24.54
C VAL A 103 16.01 13.04 -24.99
N GLU A 104 16.83 13.93 -25.57
CA GLU A 104 16.38 15.22 -26.07
C GLU A 104 15.27 15.05 -27.13
N ALA A 105 15.50 14.19 -28.13
CA ALA A 105 14.54 13.91 -29.19
C ALA A 105 13.19 13.39 -28.68
N HIS A 106 13.16 12.72 -27.52
CA HIS A 106 11.94 12.14 -26.94
C HIS A 106 11.53 12.80 -25.62
N ARG A 107 12.11 13.96 -25.26
CA ARG A 107 11.97 14.53 -23.91
C ARG A 107 10.52 14.78 -23.52
N ALA A 108 9.72 15.32 -24.45
CA ALA A 108 8.31 15.59 -24.21
C ALA A 108 7.51 14.29 -24.05
N GLN A 109 7.80 13.27 -24.86
CA GLN A 109 7.16 11.97 -24.73
C GLN A 109 7.50 11.29 -23.40
N ILE A 110 8.77 11.29 -22.99
CA ILE A 110 9.21 10.72 -21.71
C ILE A 110 8.53 11.44 -20.54
N GLN A 111 8.48 12.77 -20.58
CA GLN A 111 7.82 13.56 -19.53
C GLN A 111 6.31 13.31 -19.48
N ALA A 112 5.65 13.20 -20.64
CA ALA A 112 4.23 12.87 -20.72
C ALA A 112 3.94 11.45 -20.19
N SER A 113 4.76 10.45 -20.55
CA SER A 113 4.65 9.09 -20.01
C SER A 113 4.83 9.06 -18.49
N TYR A 114 5.77 9.84 -17.96
CA TYR A 114 5.94 9.97 -16.52
C TYR A 114 4.71 10.62 -15.86
N ALA A 115 4.14 11.66 -16.48
CA ALA A 115 2.91 12.28 -16.01
C ALA A 115 1.71 11.32 -16.01
N VAL A 116 1.56 10.48 -17.03
CA VAL A 116 0.54 9.41 -17.07
C VAL A 116 0.70 8.47 -15.87
N ALA A 117 1.94 8.05 -15.56
CA ALA A 117 2.23 7.19 -14.42
C ALA A 117 1.89 7.87 -13.09
N ILE A 118 2.23 9.15 -12.92
CA ILE A 118 1.94 9.91 -11.70
C ILE A 118 0.44 10.14 -11.51
N VAL A 119 -0.29 10.54 -12.56
CA VAL A 119 -1.74 10.73 -12.49
C VAL A 119 -2.44 9.40 -12.16
N SER A 120 -1.97 8.28 -12.73
CA SER A 120 -2.50 6.95 -12.40
C SER A 120 -2.18 6.55 -10.96
N PHE A 121 -0.96 6.82 -10.48
CA PHE A 121 -0.53 6.57 -9.12
C PHE A 121 -1.36 7.37 -8.09
N LEU A 122 -1.70 8.63 -8.39
CA LEU A 122 -2.60 9.44 -7.55
C LEU A 122 -3.97 8.77 -7.36
N GLY A 123 -4.50 8.14 -8.40
CA GLY A 123 -5.73 7.35 -8.28
C GLY A 123 -5.58 6.18 -7.29
N GLY A 124 -4.45 5.48 -7.33
CA GLY A 124 -4.10 4.44 -6.35
C GLY A 124 -4.00 4.98 -4.91
N CYS A 125 -3.40 6.16 -4.72
CA CYS A 125 -3.37 6.82 -3.40
C CYS A 125 -4.78 7.15 -2.90
N HIS A 126 -5.64 7.72 -3.75
CA HIS A 126 -7.04 8.00 -3.43
C HIS A 126 -7.81 6.74 -3.05
N TRP A 127 -7.53 5.63 -3.74
CA TRP A 127 -8.12 4.34 -3.44
C TRP A 127 -7.68 3.85 -2.04
N GLY A 128 -6.39 3.98 -1.72
CA GLY A 128 -5.86 3.66 -0.39
C GLY A 128 -6.49 4.48 0.74
N PHE A 129 -6.70 5.79 0.53
CA PHE A 129 -7.42 6.63 1.50
C PHE A 129 -8.88 6.21 1.66
N ALA A 130 -9.56 5.90 0.54
CA ALA A 130 -10.94 5.41 0.56
C ALA A 130 -11.08 4.05 1.27
N ALA A 131 -10.10 3.16 1.10
CA ALA A 131 -10.07 1.83 1.73
C ALA A 131 -9.63 1.85 3.20
N SER A 132 -8.98 2.91 3.67
CA SER A 132 -8.46 2.98 5.04
C SER A 132 -9.59 3.05 6.09
N ALA A 133 -9.44 2.31 7.20
CA ALA A 133 -10.44 2.23 8.27
C ALA A 133 -10.80 3.60 8.88
N GLY A 134 -9.85 4.56 8.88
CA GLY A 134 -10.09 5.93 9.30
C GLY A 134 -10.99 6.72 8.34
N GLY A 135 -10.96 6.41 7.03
CA GLY A 135 -11.86 7.00 6.04
C GLY A 135 -13.30 6.53 6.20
N ILE A 136 -13.50 5.28 6.62
CA ILE A 136 -14.82 4.66 6.86
C ILE A 136 -15.38 5.13 8.22
N ALA A 137 -14.59 5.06 9.29
CA ALA A 137 -15.02 5.44 10.64
C ALA A 137 -15.27 6.95 10.79
N LYS A 138 -14.47 7.81 10.14
CA LYS A 138 -14.62 9.27 10.22
C LYS A 138 -15.73 9.81 9.33
N ALA A 139 -16.01 9.15 8.20
CA ALA A 139 -17.19 9.45 7.39
C ALA A 139 -18.49 9.13 8.13
N ALA A 140 -18.49 8.08 8.95
CA ALA A 140 -19.61 7.74 9.82
C ALA A 140 -19.79 8.71 11.00
N ALA A 141 -18.79 9.54 11.32
CA ALA A 141 -18.75 10.37 12.54
C ALA A 141 -18.83 11.90 12.30
N ALA A 142 -18.93 12.38 11.05
CA ALA A 142 -18.92 13.82 10.76
C ALA A 142 -20.28 14.48 11.11
N PRO A 143 -20.32 15.49 12.01
CA PRO A 143 -21.55 16.24 12.32
C PRO A 143 -21.90 17.20 11.18
N VAL A 144 -23.14 17.11 10.72
CA VAL A 144 -23.70 17.89 9.61
C VAL A 144 -24.04 19.32 10.08
N SER A 145 -23.17 20.31 9.87
CA SER A 145 -23.45 21.73 10.20
C SER A 145 -23.86 22.57 8.96
N SER A 146 -24.70 23.58 9.17
CA SER A 146 -25.94 23.81 8.42
C SER A 146 -26.06 25.12 7.60
N ALA A 147 -25.18 25.39 6.63
CA ALA A 147 -25.47 26.48 5.66
C ALA A 147 -24.95 26.17 4.25
N ALA A 148 -23.66 25.84 4.12
CA ALA A 148 -23.10 25.37 2.86
C ALA A 148 -23.62 23.96 2.50
N VAL A 149 -23.91 23.16 3.53
CA VAL A 149 -24.59 21.86 3.39
C VAL A 149 -26.02 22.07 2.90
N THR A 150 -26.77 23.09 3.35
CA THR A 150 -28.16 23.29 2.89
C THR A 150 -28.24 23.55 1.38
N ALA A 151 -27.29 24.30 0.81
CA ALA A 151 -27.21 24.56 -0.62
C ALA A 151 -26.72 23.34 -1.42
N ALA A 152 -25.70 22.62 -0.92
CA ALA A 152 -25.22 21.40 -1.56
C ALA A 152 -26.24 20.24 -1.45
N THR A 153 -26.93 20.12 -0.32
CA THR A 153 -28.01 19.16 -0.06
C THR A 153 -29.24 19.46 -0.90
N ALA A 154 -29.53 20.71 -1.25
CA ALA A 154 -30.59 21.05 -2.19
C ALA A 154 -30.28 20.56 -3.61
N GLU A 155 -29.04 20.72 -4.08
CA GLU A 155 -28.62 20.25 -5.40
C GLU A 155 -28.52 18.71 -5.46
N ILE A 156 -27.98 18.11 -4.40
CA ILE A 156 -27.94 16.65 -4.22
C ILE A 156 -29.36 16.07 -4.10
N SER A 157 -30.30 16.78 -3.47
CA SER A 157 -31.70 16.35 -3.40
C SER A 157 -32.42 16.43 -4.74
N ARG A 158 -32.08 17.39 -5.63
CA ARG A 158 -32.62 17.41 -7.00
C ARG A 158 -32.10 16.23 -7.82
N VAL A 159 -30.81 15.93 -7.73
CA VAL A 159 -30.21 14.81 -8.44
C VAL A 159 -30.69 13.47 -7.87
N ALA A 160 -30.84 13.35 -6.56
CA ALA A 160 -31.37 12.17 -5.89
C ALA A 160 -32.86 11.95 -6.20
N ALA A 161 -33.67 13.03 -6.27
CA ALA A 161 -35.06 12.96 -6.72
C ALA A 161 -35.19 12.57 -8.20
N ALA A 162 -34.28 13.05 -9.06
CA ALA A 162 -34.22 12.65 -10.48
C ALA A 162 -33.84 11.16 -10.66
N LEU A 163 -33.16 10.57 -9.67
CA LEU A 163 -32.70 9.18 -9.68
C LEU A 163 -33.56 8.25 -8.80
N GLY A 164 -34.57 8.77 -8.10
CA GLY A 164 -35.44 8.00 -7.21
C GLY A 164 -34.77 7.47 -5.93
N VAL A 165 -33.68 8.10 -5.47
CA VAL A 165 -32.87 7.67 -4.32
C VAL A 165 -33.02 8.69 -3.17
N SER A 166 -33.03 8.24 -1.91
CA SER A 166 -33.20 9.13 -0.76
C SER A 166 -31.95 9.99 -0.47
N ALA A 167 -32.13 11.16 0.16
CA ALA A 167 -31.01 12.05 0.52
C ALA A 167 -30.01 11.42 1.52
N ALA A 168 -30.49 10.47 2.34
CA ALA A 168 -29.65 9.68 3.23
C ALA A 168 -28.78 8.67 2.43
N GLU A 169 -29.36 8.02 1.42
CA GLU A 169 -28.62 7.15 0.49
C GLU A 169 -27.63 7.95 -0.36
N ALA A 170 -27.96 9.16 -0.80
CA ALA A 170 -27.06 10.05 -1.54
C ALA A 170 -25.84 10.51 -0.72
N SER A 171 -26.02 10.75 0.58
CA SER A 171 -24.94 11.13 1.51
C SER A 171 -24.04 9.94 1.86
N VAL A 172 -24.62 8.73 1.98
CA VAL A 172 -23.87 7.47 2.12
C VAL A 172 -23.16 7.09 0.81
N LEU A 173 -23.73 7.42 -0.35
CA LEU A 173 -23.09 7.27 -1.66
C LEU A 173 -21.87 8.20 -1.81
N LEU A 174 -21.96 9.44 -1.32
CA LEU A 174 -20.84 10.39 -1.25
C LEU A 174 -19.75 9.97 -0.23
N ALA A 175 -20.15 9.29 0.85
CA ALA A 175 -19.25 8.74 1.86
C ALA A 175 -18.64 7.37 1.47
N GLY A 176 -19.29 6.63 0.56
CA GLY A 176 -18.94 5.25 0.15
C GLY A 176 -18.49 5.16 -1.33
N PRO A 177 -19.29 4.58 -2.25
CA PRO A 177 -18.88 4.29 -3.64
C PRO A 177 -18.30 5.46 -4.43
N ALA A 178 -18.76 6.69 -4.19
CA ALA A 178 -18.26 7.87 -4.92
C ALA A 178 -16.76 8.11 -4.69
N ARG A 179 -16.21 7.74 -3.53
CA ARG A 179 -14.77 7.86 -3.26
C ARG A 179 -13.96 6.87 -4.08
N PHE A 180 -14.49 5.66 -4.28
CA PHE A 180 -13.88 4.65 -5.14
C PHE A 180 -14.00 5.02 -6.62
N ALA A 181 -15.13 5.61 -7.03
CA ALA A 181 -15.28 6.16 -8.37
C ALA A 181 -14.28 7.30 -8.63
N TRP A 182 -14.15 8.23 -7.68
CA TRP A 182 -13.16 9.30 -7.75
C TRP A 182 -11.74 8.74 -7.78
N ALA A 183 -11.40 7.76 -6.95
CA ALA A 183 -10.08 7.14 -6.94
C ALA A 183 -9.68 6.53 -8.30
N THR A 184 -10.65 6.03 -9.06
CA THR A 184 -10.40 5.47 -10.40
C THR A 184 -10.31 6.57 -11.48
N THR A 185 -10.86 7.75 -11.21
CA THR A 185 -10.99 8.84 -12.18
C THR A 185 -9.64 9.34 -12.71
N PRO A 186 -8.61 9.64 -11.87
CA PRO A 186 -7.29 10.02 -12.36
C PRO A 186 -6.67 9.00 -13.31
N ALA A 187 -6.73 7.70 -12.99
CA ALA A 187 -6.17 6.65 -13.84
C ALA A 187 -6.87 6.57 -15.20
N LEU A 188 -8.21 6.70 -15.23
CA LEU A 188 -8.97 6.75 -16.48
C LEU A 188 -8.65 8.02 -17.29
N MET A 189 -8.52 9.18 -16.64
CA MET A 189 -8.12 10.42 -17.32
C MET A 189 -6.69 10.32 -17.89
N ALA A 190 -5.78 9.66 -17.19
CA ALA A 190 -4.44 9.40 -17.67
C ALA A 190 -4.44 8.47 -18.89
N TRP A 191 -5.23 7.39 -18.84
CA TRP A 191 -5.39 6.44 -19.96
C TRP A 191 -6.03 7.09 -21.18
N ILE A 192 -7.11 7.86 -21.01
CA ILE A 192 -7.75 8.62 -22.09
C ILE A 192 -6.78 9.65 -22.65
N SER A 193 -6.06 10.39 -21.79
CA SER A 193 -5.04 11.35 -22.21
C SER A 193 -3.96 10.70 -23.09
N ALA A 194 -3.51 9.50 -22.71
CA ALA A 194 -2.50 8.76 -23.46
C ALA A 194 -3.00 8.12 -24.75
N SER A 195 -4.28 7.73 -24.81
CA SER A 195 -4.82 6.96 -25.93
C SER A 195 -5.53 7.82 -26.97
N ALA A 196 -6.17 8.91 -26.55
CA ALA A 196 -7.07 9.69 -27.40
C ALA A 196 -6.44 10.99 -27.93
N PHE A 197 -5.30 11.43 -27.38
CA PHE A 197 -4.72 12.73 -27.69
C PHE A 197 -3.30 12.61 -28.23
N THR A 198 -2.95 13.50 -29.16
CA THR A 198 -1.56 13.66 -29.61
C THR A 198 -0.72 14.32 -28.52
N LEU A 199 0.61 14.20 -28.63
CA LEU A 199 1.53 14.59 -27.56
C LEU A 199 1.32 16.01 -26.98
N PRO A 200 1.08 17.08 -27.77
CA PRO A 200 0.82 18.40 -27.21
C PRO A 200 -0.46 18.45 -26.37
N TRP A 201 -1.53 17.84 -26.88
CA TRP A 201 -2.82 17.81 -26.21
C TRP A 201 -2.78 16.91 -24.97
N GLN A 202 -2.06 15.80 -25.03
CA GLN A 202 -1.80 14.92 -23.90
C GLN A 202 -1.16 15.69 -22.73
N MET A 203 -0.17 16.56 -23.00
CA MET A 203 0.45 17.38 -21.94
C MET A 203 -0.54 18.35 -21.29
N VAL A 204 -1.41 18.98 -22.09
CA VAL A 204 -2.43 19.90 -21.60
C VAL A 204 -3.48 19.17 -20.78
N THR A 205 -3.99 18.02 -21.25
CA THR A 205 -4.99 17.23 -20.54
C THR A 205 -4.44 16.61 -19.26
N LEU A 206 -3.18 16.17 -19.24
CA LEU A 206 -2.51 15.69 -18.03
C LEU A 206 -2.30 16.83 -17.02
N SER A 207 -1.94 18.03 -17.48
CA SER A 207 -1.85 19.22 -16.63
C SER A 207 -3.21 19.55 -16.01
N GLY A 208 -4.29 19.53 -16.81
CA GLY A 208 -5.66 19.69 -16.33
C GLY A 208 -6.07 18.60 -15.33
N SER A 209 -5.68 17.36 -15.58
CA SER A 209 -5.96 16.22 -14.69
C SER A 209 -5.26 16.36 -13.33
N LEU A 210 -4.00 16.81 -13.32
CA LEU A 210 -3.27 17.09 -12.08
C LEU A 210 -3.90 18.23 -11.28
N LEU A 211 -4.37 19.29 -11.95
CA LEU A 211 -5.08 20.41 -11.30
C LEU A 211 -6.45 19.98 -10.75
N ALA A 212 -7.21 19.18 -11.50
CA ALA A 212 -8.48 18.61 -11.03
C ALA A 212 -8.25 17.71 -9.81
N ALA A 213 -7.21 16.87 -9.84
CA ALA A 213 -6.81 16.04 -8.72
C ALA A 213 -6.37 16.87 -7.50
N LEU A 214 -5.72 18.03 -7.69
CA LEU A 214 -5.38 18.93 -6.59
C LEU A 214 -6.63 19.59 -5.99
N ALA A 215 -7.58 20.04 -6.83
CA ALA A 215 -8.81 20.66 -6.37
C ALA A 215 -9.68 19.70 -5.53
N ALA A 216 -9.78 18.43 -5.97
CA ALA A 216 -10.46 17.40 -5.20
C ALA A 216 -9.78 17.14 -3.85
N ASP A 217 -8.44 17.12 -3.82
CA ASP A 217 -7.68 16.93 -2.58
C ASP A 217 -7.82 18.09 -1.60
N VAL A 218 -7.84 19.32 -2.09
CA VAL A 218 -8.14 20.50 -1.25
C VAL A 218 -9.52 20.33 -0.62
N THR A 219 -10.49 19.88 -1.39
CA THR A 219 -11.85 19.64 -0.90
C THR A 219 -11.87 18.51 0.14
N ALA A 220 -11.22 17.39 -0.15
CA ALA A 220 -11.11 16.25 0.77
C ALA A 220 -10.39 16.61 2.07
N ALA A 221 -9.31 17.40 2.00
CA ALA A 221 -8.58 17.90 3.17
C ALA A 221 -9.42 18.86 4.02
N ARG A 222 -10.24 19.72 3.40
CA ARG A 222 -11.19 20.60 4.11
C ARG A 222 -12.24 19.80 4.88
N HIS A 223 -12.68 18.66 4.34
CA HIS A 223 -13.57 17.73 5.03
C HIS A 223 -12.85 16.76 5.98
N GLY A 224 -11.54 16.93 6.20
CA GLY A 224 -10.76 16.10 7.11
C GLY A 224 -10.59 14.64 6.67
N LEU A 225 -10.80 14.36 5.38
CA LEU A 225 -10.64 13.04 4.76
C LEU A 225 -9.19 12.76 4.36
N MET A 226 -8.36 13.80 4.23
CA MET A 226 -6.94 13.69 3.96
C MET A 226 -6.13 14.42 5.03
N PRO A 227 -4.91 13.93 5.37
CA PRO A 227 -4.03 14.61 6.31
C PRO A 227 -3.65 16.02 5.81
N ARG A 228 -3.78 17.04 6.67
CA ARG A 228 -3.52 18.45 6.31
C ARG A 228 -2.05 18.69 5.93
N TRP A 229 -1.12 17.97 6.56
CA TRP A 229 0.32 18.04 6.24
C TRP A 229 0.65 17.71 4.79
N MET A 230 -0.17 16.91 4.11
CA MET A 230 0.05 16.53 2.71
C MET A 230 -0.21 17.68 1.75
N MET A 231 -1.05 18.65 2.13
CA MET A 231 -1.55 19.67 1.21
C MET A 231 -0.48 20.66 0.73
N PRO A 232 0.37 21.27 1.59
CA PRO A 232 1.42 22.17 1.11
C PRO A 232 2.37 21.48 0.12
N MET A 233 2.73 20.22 0.41
CA MET A 233 3.56 19.41 -0.48
C MET A 233 2.85 19.15 -1.81
N ARG A 234 1.58 18.74 -1.79
CA ARG A 234 0.82 18.45 -3.01
C ARG A 234 0.72 19.68 -3.92
N HIS A 235 0.49 20.87 -3.36
CA HIS A 235 0.45 22.10 -4.15
C HIS A 235 1.78 22.39 -4.83
N ALA A 236 2.89 22.31 -4.08
CA ALA A 236 4.22 22.56 -4.62
C ALA A 236 4.57 21.57 -5.76
N LEU A 237 4.31 20.28 -5.54
CA LEU A 237 4.59 19.23 -6.52
C LEU A 237 3.69 19.34 -7.76
N THR A 238 2.38 19.54 -7.59
CA THR A 238 1.46 19.73 -8.71
C THR A 238 1.80 20.99 -9.50
N ALA A 239 2.12 22.10 -8.83
CA ALA A 239 2.52 23.33 -9.51
C ALA A 239 3.81 23.14 -10.33
N ALA A 240 4.83 22.48 -9.75
CA ALA A 240 6.06 22.16 -10.47
C ALA A 240 5.81 21.25 -11.68
N ALA A 241 5.01 20.19 -11.51
CA ALA A 241 4.65 19.27 -12.58
C ALA A 241 3.89 19.98 -13.71
N VAL A 242 2.84 20.74 -13.38
CA VAL A 242 2.03 21.48 -14.36
C VAL A 242 2.88 22.51 -15.10
N ALA A 243 3.69 23.30 -14.39
CA ALA A 243 4.59 24.26 -15.02
C ALA A 243 5.56 23.55 -15.98
N SER A 244 6.17 22.45 -15.54
CA SER A 244 7.12 21.70 -16.37
C SER A 244 6.49 21.09 -17.63
N LEU A 245 5.26 20.58 -17.54
CA LEU A 245 4.52 20.03 -18.68
C LEU A 245 4.18 21.14 -19.68
N LEU A 246 3.63 22.25 -19.19
CA LEU A 246 3.24 23.38 -20.03
C LEU A 246 4.44 24.02 -20.74
N THR A 247 5.61 24.06 -20.10
CA THR A 247 6.84 24.56 -20.76
C THR A 247 7.30 23.69 -21.94
N ASN A 248 6.92 22.41 -21.98
CA ASN A 248 7.28 21.49 -23.06
C ASN A 248 6.25 21.38 -24.18
N VAL A 249 5.06 21.99 -24.04
CA VAL A 249 4.02 21.99 -25.08
C VAL A 249 4.54 22.53 -26.42
N PRO A 250 5.29 23.65 -26.51
CA PRO A 250 5.83 24.13 -27.79
C PRO A 250 6.74 23.11 -28.48
N TYR A 251 7.55 22.39 -27.71
CA TYR A 251 8.44 21.36 -28.24
C TYR A 251 7.64 20.14 -28.75
N ALA A 252 6.59 19.75 -28.04
CA ALA A 252 5.69 18.70 -28.50
C ALA A 252 5.00 19.07 -29.82
N ILE A 253 4.65 20.35 -30.00
CA ILE A 253 4.04 20.86 -31.24
C ILE A 253 5.04 20.75 -32.40
N GLU A 254 6.28 21.20 -32.20
CA GLU A 254 7.35 21.09 -33.21
C GLU A 254 7.61 19.63 -33.59
N ALA A 255 7.76 18.73 -32.61
CA ALA A 255 7.95 17.30 -32.84
C ALA A 255 6.79 16.67 -33.62
N SER A 256 5.54 17.09 -33.34
CA SER A 256 4.36 16.61 -34.08
C SER A 256 4.35 17.09 -35.54
N TYR A 257 4.87 18.30 -35.81
CA TYR A 257 5.01 18.79 -37.18
C TYR A 257 6.11 18.07 -37.94
N ASP A 258 7.24 17.79 -37.29
CA ASP A 258 8.34 17.06 -37.89
C ASP A 258 7.89 15.65 -38.29
N GLU A 259 7.16 14.95 -37.43
CA GLU A 259 6.61 13.62 -37.71
C GLU A 259 5.70 13.62 -38.95
N VAL A 260 4.76 14.58 -39.02
CA VAL A 260 3.85 14.73 -40.18
C VAL A 260 4.63 15.12 -41.45
N SER A 261 5.68 15.91 -41.34
CA SER A 261 6.52 16.32 -42.48
C SER A 261 7.44 15.21 -42.97
N SER A 262 7.79 14.28 -42.07
CA SER A 262 8.67 13.14 -42.33
C SER A 262 7.94 11.94 -42.93
N GLU A 263 6.72 12.13 -43.47
CA GLU A 263 6.01 11.04 -44.15
C GLU A 263 6.96 10.38 -45.14
N PRO A 264 7.28 9.08 -44.94
CA PRO A 264 8.29 8.42 -45.74
C PRO A 264 7.81 8.43 -47.18
N THR A 265 8.69 8.91 -48.06
CA THR A 265 8.46 8.92 -49.51
C THR A 265 8.05 7.51 -49.96
N LEU A 266 7.24 7.42 -51.02
CA LEU A 266 6.79 6.14 -51.58
C LEU A 266 7.97 5.15 -51.78
N ASP A 267 9.11 5.66 -52.24
CA ASP A 267 10.34 4.88 -52.41
C ASP A 267 10.90 4.33 -51.08
N SER A 268 10.88 5.13 -50.01
CA SER A 268 11.26 4.68 -48.68
C SER A 268 10.33 3.55 -48.20
N ARG A 269 9.02 3.70 -48.38
CA ARG A 269 8.03 2.67 -48.03
C ARG A 269 8.24 1.37 -48.82
N GLU A 270 8.56 1.45 -50.12
CA GLU A 270 8.87 0.26 -50.92
C GLU A 270 10.14 -0.46 -50.42
N SER A 271 11.18 0.29 -50.07
CA SER A 271 12.41 -0.29 -49.55
C SER A 271 12.19 -1.03 -48.22
N GLU A 272 11.37 -0.46 -47.34
CA GLU A 272 10.96 -1.10 -46.09
C GLU A 272 10.12 -2.35 -46.34
N LEU A 273 9.14 -2.29 -47.26
CA LEU A 273 8.33 -3.47 -47.63
C LEU A 273 9.20 -4.60 -48.18
N ARG A 274 10.23 -4.30 -48.98
CA ARG A 274 11.19 -5.30 -49.45
C ARG A 274 11.99 -5.91 -48.30
N ARG A 275 12.39 -5.09 -47.33
CA ARG A 275 13.08 -5.56 -46.12
C ARG A 275 12.17 -6.46 -45.28
N TYR A 276 10.93 -6.03 -45.02
CA TYR A 276 9.94 -6.84 -44.31
C TYR A 276 9.71 -8.17 -45.02
N ARG A 277 9.47 -8.17 -46.34
CA ARG A 277 9.26 -9.40 -47.12
C ARG A 277 10.43 -10.38 -47.02
N LYS A 278 11.66 -9.88 -46.90
CA LYS A 278 12.87 -10.70 -46.72
C LYS A 278 13.03 -11.20 -45.28
N GLU A 279 12.58 -10.43 -44.30
CA GLU A 279 12.67 -10.77 -42.87
C GLU A 279 11.52 -11.67 -42.39
N THR A 280 10.33 -11.59 -43.02
CA THR A 280 9.14 -12.40 -42.66
C THR A 280 9.42 -13.91 -42.59
N PRO A 281 10.08 -14.57 -43.56
CA PRO A 281 10.33 -16.01 -43.46
C PRO A 281 11.28 -16.37 -42.31
N LYS A 282 12.26 -15.50 -41.99
CA LYS A 282 13.16 -15.69 -40.86
C LYS A 282 12.41 -15.55 -39.53
N GLN A 283 11.56 -14.53 -39.42
CA GLN A 283 10.69 -14.34 -38.26
C GLN A 283 9.72 -15.52 -38.08
N ALA A 284 9.14 -16.03 -39.17
CA ALA A 284 8.26 -17.21 -39.13
C ALA A 284 9.01 -18.48 -38.66
N GLN A 285 10.27 -18.66 -39.07
CA GLN A 285 11.10 -19.76 -38.57
C GLN A 285 11.44 -19.62 -37.09
N GLU A 286 11.81 -18.42 -36.64
CA GLU A 286 12.06 -18.14 -35.22
C GLU A 286 10.80 -18.32 -34.37
N LEU A 287 9.62 -17.93 -34.87
CA LEU A 287 8.34 -18.18 -34.20
C LEU A 287 8.06 -19.68 -34.07
N LYS A 288 8.24 -20.48 -35.13
CA LYS A 288 8.09 -21.95 -35.05
C LYS A 288 9.06 -22.57 -34.04
N LYS A 289 10.30 -22.08 -33.97
CA LYS A 289 11.28 -22.53 -32.97
C LYS A 289 10.84 -22.18 -31.56
N ARG A 290 10.31 -20.97 -31.35
CA ARG A 290 9.76 -20.53 -30.06
C ARG A 290 8.53 -21.35 -29.66
N GLU A 291 7.59 -21.59 -30.58
CA GLU A 291 6.43 -22.46 -30.35
C GLU A 291 6.84 -23.86 -29.90
N LYS A 292 7.86 -24.45 -30.56
CA LYS A 292 8.41 -25.74 -30.15
C LYS A 292 9.03 -25.68 -28.74
N SER A 293 9.82 -24.65 -28.43
CA SER A 293 10.38 -24.50 -27.09
C SER A 293 9.32 -24.26 -26.00
N LEU A 294 8.22 -23.59 -26.36
CA LEU A 294 7.08 -23.35 -25.47
C LEU A 294 6.29 -24.64 -25.23
N SER A 295 6.09 -25.48 -26.24
CA SER A 295 5.42 -26.77 -26.06
C SER A 295 6.27 -27.74 -25.23
N GLU A 296 7.59 -27.76 -25.42
CA GLU A 296 8.53 -28.51 -24.56
C GLU A 296 8.49 -28.00 -23.11
N SER A 297 8.49 -26.68 -22.91
CA SER A 297 8.38 -26.07 -21.58
C SER A 297 7.03 -26.36 -20.92
N ALA A 298 5.93 -26.35 -21.69
CA ALA A 298 4.60 -26.68 -21.19
C ALA A 298 4.50 -28.15 -20.74
N ALA A 299 5.13 -29.07 -21.48
CA ALA A 299 5.23 -30.48 -21.09
C ALA A 299 6.03 -30.64 -19.78
N ALA A 300 7.16 -29.93 -19.63
CA ALA A 300 7.93 -29.94 -18.39
C ALA A 300 7.18 -29.34 -17.19
N VAL A 301 6.35 -28.31 -17.40
CA VAL A 301 5.49 -27.77 -16.34
C VAL A 301 4.41 -28.78 -15.94
N ALA A 302 3.87 -29.55 -16.90
CA ALA A 302 2.88 -30.59 -16.61
C ALA A 302 3.47 -31.72 -15.75
N THR A 303 4.71 -32.16 -16.04
CA THR A 303 5.39 -33.17 -15.22
C THR A 303 5.66 -32.65 -13.81
N LEU A 304 6.19 -31.43 -13.67
CA LEU A 304 6.42 -30.80 -12.36
C LEU A 304 5.14 -30.64 -11.54
N ARG A 305 4.01 -30.33 -12.17
CA ARG A 305 2.70 -30.29 -11.48
C ARG A 305 2.31 -31.66 -10.95
N SER A 306 2.48 -32.71 -11.75
CA SER A 306 2.18 -34.08 -11.30
C SER A 306 3.09 -34.54 -10.14
N GLU A 307 4.37 -34.17 -10.14
CA GLU A 307 5.31 -34.45 -9.05
C GLU A 307 4.96 -33.67 -7.78
N LYS A 308 4.54 -32.40 -7.92
CA LYS A 308 4.06 -31.58 -6.81
C LYS A 308 2.81 -32.19 -6.17
N ASP A 309 1.85 -32.62 -6.98
CA ASP A 309 0.62 -33.24 -6.49
C ASP A 309 0.91 -34.58 -5.79
N ALA A 310 1.81 -35.39 -6.34
CA ALA A 310 2.28 -36.61 -5.68
C ALA A 310 2.97 -36.32 -4.33
N SER A 311 3.80 -35.27 -4.28
CA SER A 311 4.48 -34.83 -3.05
C SER A 311 3.48 -34.31 -2.00
N ALA A 312 2.42 -33.61 -2.43
CA ALA A 312 1.37 -33.14 -1.53
C ALA A 312 0.59 -34.31 -0.91
N VAL A 313 0.28 -35.35 -1.69
CA VAL A 313 -0.35 -36.58 -1.20
C VAL A 313 0.55 -37.32 -0.21
N ALA A 314 1.86 -37.42 -0.50
CA ALA A 314 2.83 -38.03 0.41
C ALA A 314 2.92 -37.29 1.75
N LEU A 315 2.98 -35.95 1.71
CA LEU A 315 2.99 -35.10 2.91
C LEU A 315 1.71 -35.24 3.74
N GLN A 316 0.55 -35.35 3.07
CA GLN A 316 -0.72 -35.58 3.75
C GLN A 316 -0.73 -36.92 4.49
N ARG A 317 -0.28 -38.00 3.85
CA ARG A 317 -0.14 -39.32 4.50
C ARG A 317 0.80 -39.28 5.70
N GLN A 318 1.90 -38.54 5.62
CA GLN A 318 2.83 -38.38 6.75
C GLN A 318 2.19 -37.62 7.92
N ARG A 319 1.39 -36.59 7.64
CA ARG A 319 0.63 -35.84 8.67
C ARG A 319 -0.40 -36.72 9.35
N ASP A 320 -1.12 -37.54 8.59
CA ASP A 320 -2.14 -38.43 9.13
C ASP A 320 -1.50 -39.55 9.98
N ALA A 321 -0.38 -40.12 9.54
CA ALA A 321 0.39 -41.07 10.34
C ALA A 321 0.94 -40.46 11.64
N THR A 322 1.37 -39.18 11.60
CA THR A 322 1.84 -38.47 12.79
C THR A 322 0.70 -38.24 13.78
N ARG A 323 -0.49 -37.84 13.31
CA ARG A 323 -1.68 -37.67 14.15
C ARG A 323 -2.11 -38.99 14.80
N GLU A 324 -2.05 -40.10 14.06
CA GLU A 324 -2.35 -41.43 14.61
C GLU A 324 -1.35 -41.83 15.70
N ALA A 325 -0.05 -41.56 15.49
CA ALA A 325 0.98 -41.81 16.49
C ALA A 325 0.78 -40.95 17.75
N GLU A 326 0.44 -39.66 17.60
CA GLU A 326 0.11 -38.77 18.72
C GLU A 326 -1.12 -39.25 19.49
N ALA A 327 -2.16 -39.74 18.80
CA ALA A 327 -3.36 -40.29 19.43
C ALA A 327 -3.04 -41.56 20.25
N ARG A 328 -2.21 -42.47 19.72
CA ARG A 328 -1.74 -43.65 20.46
C ARG A 328 -0.92 -43.26 21.70
N LEU A 329 -0.08 -42.23 21.57
CA LEU A 329 0.71 -41.74 22.69
C LEU A 329 -0.15 -41.05 23.75
N ALA A 330 -1.23 -40.37 23.36
CA ALA A 330 -2.21 -39.83 24.29
C ALA A 330 -2.96 -40.94 25.05
N ALA A 331 -3.43 -41.98 24.35
CA ALA A 331 -4.11 -43.12 24.98
C ALA A 331 -3.21 -43.84 26.00
N THR A 332 -1.95 -44.11 25.63
CA THR A 332 -0.98 -44.73 26.56
C THR A 332 -0.65 -43.84 27.77
N ARG A 333 -0.68 -42.52 27.64
CA ARG A 333 -0.54 -41.59 28.77
C ARG A 333 -1.75 -41.64 29.71
N GLU A 334 -2.96 -41.77 29.17
CA GLU A 334 -4.17 -41.93 29.99
C GLU A 334 -4.15 -43.26 30.75
N GLU A 335 -3.77 -44.36 30.09
CA GLU A 335 -3.57 -45.67 30.74
C GLU A 335 -2.48 -45.62 31.83
N ALA A 336 -1.37 -44.93 31.56
CA ALA A 336 -0.32 -44.75 32.58
C ALA A 336 -0.82 -43.91 33.77
N ALA A 337 -1.66 -42.90 33.53
CA ALA A 337 -2.23 -42.06 34.57
C ALA A 337 -3.25 -42.83 35.43
N THR A 338 -4.07 -43.69 34.84
CA THR A 338 -5.00 -44.56 35.58
C THR A 338 -4.24 -45.62 36.38
N ALA A 339 -3.21 -46.24 35.79
CA ALA A 339 -2.32 -47.16 36.50
C ALA A 339 -1.63 -46.50 37.70
N LYS A 340 -1.14 -45.26 37.54
CA LYS A 340 -0.53 -44.50 38.63
C LYS A 340 -1.52 -44.20 39.77
N LYS A 341 -2.77 -43.85 39.45
CA LYS A 341 -3.83 -43.67 40.46
C LYS A 341 -4.17 -44.96 41.19
N ALA A 342 -4.24 -46.08 40.47
CA ALA A 342 -4.49 -47.40 41.05
C ALA A 342 -3.35 -47.82 42.01
N LEU A 343 -2.09 -47.54 41.64
CA LEU A 343 -0.95 -47.78 42.52
C LEU A 343 -1.02 -46.96 43.81
N ALA A 344 -1.32 -45.65 43.70
CA ALA A 344 -1.49 -44.79 44.88
C ALA A 344 -2.62 -45.29 45.80
N ALA A 345 -3.76 -45.71 45.24
CA ALA A 345 -4.86 -46.28 46.02
C ALA A 345 -4.48 -47.61 46.71
N ALA A 346 -3.62 -48.41 46.08
CA ALA A 346 -3.11 -49.65 46.68
C ALA A 346 -2.16 -49.35 47.86
N ASP A 347 -1.32 -48.33 47.77
CA ASP A 347 -0.47 -47.87 48.86
C ASP A 347 -1.33 -47.34 50.04
N ASP A 348 -2.35 -46.52 49.76
CA ASP A 348 -3.30 -46.04 50.79
C ASP A 348 -4.04 -47.20 51.50
N ALA A 349 -4.45 -48.22 50.73
CA ALA A 349 -5.11 -49.42 51.28
C ALA A 349 -4.15 -50.25 52.15
N LYS A 350 -2.88 -50.36 51.74
CA LYS A 350 -1.84 -51.03 52.53
C LYS A 350 -1.59 -50.30 53.84
N ASP A 351 -1.53 -48.97 53.83
CA ASP A 351 -1.38 -48.16 55.03
C ASP A 351 -2.61 -48.26 55.96
N ALA A 352 -3.81 -48.31 55.39
CA ALA A 352 -5.03 -48.56 56.16
C ALA A 352 -5.01 -49.94 56.85
N ALA A 353 -4.66 -51.00 56.12
CA ALA A 353 -4.52 -52.35 56.66
C ALA A 353 -3.44 -52.42 57.77
N ALA A 354 -2.33 -51.70 57.60
CA ALA A 354 -1.29 -51.60 58.62
C ALA A 354 -1.79 -50.93 59.92
N ARG A 355 -2.64 -49.89 59.80
CA ARG A 355 -3.29 -49.24 60.95
C ARG A 355 -4.28 -50.16 61.65
N GLU A 356 -5.10 -50.89 60.90
CA GLU A 356 -6.03 -51.88 61.48
C GLU A 356 -5.28 -52.99 62.21
N LEU A 357 -4.21 -53.52 61.62
CA LEU A 357 -3.37 -54.53 62.26
C LEU A 357 -2.73 -54.00 63.56
N ALA A 358 -2.28 -52.74 63.57
CA ALA A 358 -1.75 -52.10 64.76
C ALA A 358 -2.82 -51.95 65.86
N ALA A 359 -4.05 -51.56 65.50
CA ALA A 359 -5.17 -51.45 66.44
C ALA A 359 -5.56 -52.80 67.03
N VAL A 360 -5.67 -53.85 66.20
CA VAL A 360 -5.94 -55.23 66.64
C VAL A 360 -4.84 -55.72 67.57
N LYS A 361 -3.56 -55.42 67.27
CA LYS A 361 -2.44 -55.77 68.14
C LYS A 361 -2.55 -55.10 69.50
N GLU A 362 -2.88 -53.82 69.56
CA GLU A 362 -3.05 -53.07 70.81
C GLU A 362 -4.23 -53.63 71.63
N GLU A 363 -5.35 -53.95 70.98
CA GLU A 363 -6.51 -54.58 71.63
C GLU A 363 -6.18 -55.96 72.20
N LEU A 364 -5.42 -56.78 71.45
CA LEU A 364 -4.93 -58.07 71.92
C LEU A 364 -4.01 -57.92 73.14
N GLU A 365 -3.08 -56.95 73.13
CA GLU A 365 -2.21 -56.67 74.27
C GLU A 365 -3.01 -56.22 75.51
N ARG A 366 -4.07 -55.41 75.33
CA ARG A 366 -5.01 -55.04 76.40
C ARG A 366 -5.76 -56.25 76.95
N ALA A 367 -6.28 -57.11 76.08
CA ALA A 367 -6.99 -58.33 76.45
C ALA A 367 -6.09 -59.32 77.21
N VAL A 368 -4.84 -59.49 76.77
CA VAL A 368 -3.84 -60.34 77.44
C VAL A 368 -3.53 -59.79 78.85
N LYS A 369 -3.30 -58.48 78.98
CA LYS A 369 -3.10 -57.85 80.31
C LYS A 369 -4.29 -58.05 81.22
N ALA A 370 -5.51 -57.83 80.73
CA ALA A 370 -6.74 -58.06 81.50
C ALA A 370 -6.87 -59.53 81.95
N GLY A 371 -6.56 -60.49 81.07
CA GLY A 371 -6.56 -61.91 81.41
C GLY A 371 -5.52 -62.28 82.47
N VAL A 372 -4.33 -61.66 82.45
CA VAL A 372 -3.30 -61.84 83.48
C VAL A 372 -3.76 -61.32 84.83
N GLU A 373 -4.37 -60.14 84.88
CA GLU A 373 -4.92 -59.57 86.13
C GLU A 373 -6.07 -60.42 86.67
N ALA A 374 -7.03 -60.82 85.83
CA ALA A 374 -8.10 -61.73 86.24
C ALA A 374 -7.57 -63.05 86.82
N ARG A 375 -6.48 -63.58 86.26
CA ARG A 375 -5.82 -64.79 86.79
C ARG A 375 -5.12 -64.54 88.14
N LYS A 376 -4.58 -63.35 88.39
CA LYS A 376 -4.05 -62.96 89.70
C LYS A 376 -5.16 -62.85 90.73
N GLU A 377 -6.27 -62.20 90.38
CA GLU A 377 -7.45 -62.09 91.24
C GLU A 377 -8.02 -63.47 91.62
N LEU A 378 -8.11 -64.38 90.64
CA LEU A 378 -8.55 -65.75 90.88
C LEU A 378 -7.63 -66.49 91.87
N LYS A 379 -6.31 -66.36 91.71
CA LYS A 379 -5.33 -66.94 92.65
C LYS A 379 -5.41 -66.33 94.06
N LEU A 380 -5.67 -65.03 94.16
CA LEU A 380 -5.88 -64.37 95.46
C LEU A 380 -7.17 -64.88 96.12
N ALA A 381 -8.24 -65.07 95.36
CA ALA A 381 -9.49 -65.64 95.84
C ALA A 381 -9.31 -67.11 96.29
N GLU A 382 -8.60 -67.93 95.53
CA GLU A 382 -8.23 -69.30 95.93
C GLU A 382 -7.39 -69.34 97.21
N LYS A 383 -6.45 -68.39 97.36
CA LYS A 383 -5.65 -68.26 98.59
C LYS A 383 -6.49 -67.82 99.79
N ALA A 384 -7.46 -66.92 99.59
CA ALA A 384 -8.40 -66.52 100.63
C ALA A 384 -9.33 -67.69 101.04
N ALA A 385 -9.78 -68.49 100.08
CA ALA A 385 -10.59 -69.68 100.34
C ALA A 385 -9.81 -70.77 101.10
N SER A 386 -8.52 -70.95 100.82
CA SER A 386 -7.66 -71.93 101.51
C SER A 386 -7.13 -71.46 102.87
N GLY A 387 -7.13 -70.15 103.15
CA GLY A 387 -6.77 -69.60 104.47
C GLY A 387 -7.86 -69.67 105.54
N SER A 388 -9.09 -70.06 105.20
CA SER A 388 -10.24 -70.17 106.11
C SER A 388 -10.39 -71.54 106.77
N SER A 389 -9.47 -72.48 106.55
CA SER A 389 -9.53 -73.85 107.12
C SER A 389 -8.49 -74.15 108.20
N SER A 390 -7.92 -73.13 108.84
CA SER A 390 -7.12 -73.25 110.08
C SER A 390 -7.71 -72.36 111.15
#